data_AF-A0A8X7BRK0-F1
#
_entry.id   AF-A0A8X7BRK0-F1
#
_cell.length_a   1.000
_cell.length_b   1.000
_cell.length_c   1.000
_cell.angle_alpha   90.00
_cell.angle_beta   90.00
_cell.angle_gamma   90.00
#
_symmetry.space_group_name_H-M   'P 1'
#
loop_
_entity.id
_entity.type
_entity.pdbx_description
1 polymer ?
#
loop_
_entity_poly.entity_id
_entity_poly.type
_entity_poly.pdbx_seq_one_letter_code
_entity_poly.pdbx_strand_id
1 'polypeptide(L)' 'MKVWNESNTMYPSEITYIPRPGSTLEDDGVLLSVVKDVEENARDFLLVLDAKTFKVLAKAFVPKSVQLPTSFHGIFQTI' A
#
# COMPACT_ATOMS: atom_id res chain seq x y z
N MET A 1 14.93 5.08 -10.97
CA MET A 1 14.23 4.01 -10.23
C MET A 1 13.75 4.59 -8.91
N LYS A 2 12.47 4.39 -8.55
CA LYS A 2 11.89 4.85 -7.27
C LYS A 2 11.57 3.62 -6.44
N VAL A 3 11.92 3.66 -5.16
CA VAL A 3 11.71 2.55 -4.21
C VAL A 3 11.19 3.16 -2.93
N TRP A 4 10.09 2.60 -2.41
CA TRP A 4 9.67 2.84 -1.04
C TRP A 4 10.23 1.71 -0.17
N ASN A 5 10.89 2.07 0.93
CA ASN A 5 11.40 1.14 1.94
C ASN A 5 11.55 1.93 3.25
N GLU A 6 10.92 1.46 4.32
CA GLU A 6 11.01 2.08 5.66
C GLU A 6 11.59 1.15 6.73
N SER A 7 11.56 -0.17 6.52
CA SER A 7 12.08 -1.17 7.45
C SER A 7 12.41 -2.46 6.70
N ASN A 8 13.37 -3.21 7.24
CA ASN A 8 13.71 -4.56 6.77
C ASN A 8 12.71 -5.64 7.22
N THR A 9 11.75 -5.29 8.06
CA THR A 9 10.69 -6.18 8.57
C THR A 9 9.35 -6.02 7.84
N MET A 10 9.27 -5.06 6.91
CA MET A 10 8.05 -4.74 6.18
C MET A 10 8.04 -5.40 4.81
N TYR A 11 6.98 -6.16 4.54
CA TYR A 11 6.78 -6.91 3.30
C TYR A 11 5.48 -6.45 2.62
N PRO A 12 5.55 -5.61 1.57
CA PRO A 12 4.38 -5.21 0.80
C PRO A 12 3.87 -6.36 -0.09
N SER A 13 2.55 -6.44 -0.26
CA SER A 13 1.88 -7.30 -1.22
C SER A 13 1.91 -6.71 -2.64
N GLU A 14 1.22 -7.37 -3.59
CA GLU A 14 0.91 -6.78 -4.90
C GLU A 14 0.33 -5.37 -4.75
N ILE A 15 0.69 -4.52 -5.72
CA ILE A 15 0.29 -3.12 -5.78
C ILE A 15 -0.96 -2.98 -6.67
N THR A 16 -1.94 -2.22 -6.21
CA THR A 16 -3.08 -1.76 -7.03
C THR A 16 -2.97 -0.27 -7.30
N TYR A 17 -2.99 0.14 -8.57
CA TYR A 17 -3.07 1.55 -8.96
C TYR A 17 -4.53 2.03 -8.98
N ILE A 18 -4.76 3.25 -8.50
CA ILE A 18 -6.05 3.94 -8.57
C ILE A 18 -5.82 5.33 -9.16
N PRO A 19 -6.38 5.65 -10.34
CA PRO A 19 -6.23 6.96 -10.93
C PRO A 19 -7.00 8.02 -10.14
N ARG A 20 -6.46 9.24 -10.10
CA ARG A 20 -7.25 10.41 -9.68
C ARG A 20 -8.43 10.58 -10.64
N PRO A 21 -9.65 10.91 -10.16
CA PRO A 21 -10.78 11.16 -11.04
C PRO A 21 -10.45 12.20 -12.12
N GLY A 22 -10.69 11.85 -13.38
CA GLY A 22 -10.39 12.72 -14.53
C GLY A 22 -8.91 12.81 -14.92
N SER A 23 -8.03 12.01 -14.32
CA SER A 23 -6.62 11.94 -14.70
C SER A 23 -6.45 11.52 -16.17
N THR A 24 -5.53 12.18 -16.86
CA THR A 24 -5.05 11.83 -18.20
C THR A 24 -3.62 11.30 -18.19
N LEU A 25 -2.96 11.30 -17.02
CA LEU A 25 -1.59 10.83 -16.87
C LEU A 25 -1.59 9.45 -16.23
N GLU A 26 -0.76 8.54 -16.76
CA GLU A 26 -0.65 7.15 -16.31
C GLU A 26 -0.38 7.03 -14.80
N ASP A 27 0.36 7.97 -14.23
CA ASP A 27 0.86 7.96 -12.85
C ASP A 27 0.23 9.04 -11.95
N ASP A 28 -0.83 9.72 -12.40
CA ASP A 28 -1.57 10.66 -11.57
C ASP A 28 -2.70 9.97 -10.80
N GLY A 29 -2.33 9.44 -9.65
CA GLY A 29 -3.19 8.70 -8.75
C GLY A 29 -2.43 8.19 -7.53
N VAL A 30 -2.92 7.09 -6.96
CA VAL A 30 -2.31 6.46 -5.80
C VAL A 30 -1.99 5.00 -6.07
N LEU A 31 -0.97 4.49 -5.36
CA LEU A 31 -0.69 3.07 -5.27
C LEU A 31 -1.11 2.57 -3.89
N LEU A 32 -1.83 1.46 -3.86
CA LEU A 32 -2.21 0.74 -2.65
C LEU A 32 -1.42 -0.55 -2.54
N SER A 33 -0.94 -0.88 -1.35
CA SER A 33 -0.36 -2.18 -1.04
C SER A 33 -0.61 -2.53 0.42
N VAL A 34 -0.93 -3.79 0.70
CA VAL A 34 -0.99 -4.28 2.08
C VAL A 34 0.44 -4.56 2.54
N VAL A 35 0.83 -3.96 3.64
CA VAL A 35 2.15 -4.17 4.24
C VAL A 35 2.00 -5.02 5.48
N LYS A 36 2.67 -6.17 5.47
CA LYS A 36 2.87 -7.01 6.64
C LYS A 36 4.16 -6.61 7.34
N ASP A 37 4.11 -6.34 8.63
CA ASP A 37 5.30 -6.04 9.42
C ASP A 37 5.56 -7.16 10.44
N VAL A 38 6.69 -7.84 10.30
CA VAL A 38 7.04 -8.99 11.15
C VAL A 38 7.78 -8.59 12.42
N GLU A 39 8.04 -7.30 12.62
CA GLU A 39 8.59 -6.77 13.87
C GLU A 39 7.64 -7.06 15.04
N GLU A 40 8.21 -7.33 16.22
CA GLU A 40 7.41 -7.67 17.39
C GLU A 40 6.45 -6.53 17.76
N ASN A 41 5.17 -6.83 17.98
CA ASN A 41 4.12 -5.86 18.33
C ASN A 41 3.78 -4.81 17.25
N ALA A 42 4.31 -4.95 16.03
CA ALA A 42 3.94 -4.13 14.90
C ALA A 42 2.50 -4.41 14.45
N ARG A 43 1.95 -3.50 13.65
CA ARG A 43 0.61 -3.64 13.04
C ARG A 43 0.76 -3.70 11.54
N ASP A 44 0.04 -4.61 10.92
CA ASP A 44 -0.16 -4.59 9.47
C ASP A 44 -0.99 -3.36 9.07
N PHE A 45 -0.78 -2.88 7.86
CA PHE A 45 -1.49 -1.69 7.36
C PHE A 45 -1.65 -1.71 5.84
N LEU A 46 -2.67 -0.99 5.37
CA LEU A 46 -2.78 -0.60 3.97
C LEU A 46 -1.95 0.67 3.74
N LEU A 47 -0.91 0.56 2.92
CA LEU A 47 -0.06 1.66 2.48
C LEU A 47 -0.74 2.40 1.33
N VAL A 48 -0.72 3.73 1.39
CA VAL A 48 -1.14 4.62 0.31
C VAL A 48 0.05 5.46 -0.11
N LEU A 49 0.52 5.28 -1.34
CA LEU A 49 1.57 6.09 -1.94
C LEU A 49 1.00 7.01 -3.01
N ASP A 50 1.60 8.18 -3.15
CA ASP A 50 1.48 8.99 -4.36
C ASP A 50 2.16 8.22 -5.52
N ALA A 51 1.42 7.90 -6.59
CA ALA A 51 1.91 7.02 -7.65
C ALA A 51 3.09 7.64 -8.43
N LYS A 52 3.12 8.97 -8.52
CA LYS A 52 4.20 9.70 -9.20
C LYS A 52 5.48 9.75 -8.37
N THR A 53 5.41 9.93 -7.06
CA THR A 53 6.57 10.25 -6.23
C THR A 53 6.98 9.14 -5.27
N PHE A 54 6.12 8.14 -5.05
CA PHE A 54 6.26 7.08 -4.05
C PHE A 54 6.35 7.61 -2.61
N LYS A 55 5.91 8.86 -2.39
CA LYS A 55 5.77 9.42 -1.05
C LYS A 55 4.57 8.79 -0.36
N VAL A 56 4.73 8.47 0.92
CA VAL A 56 3.61 8.00 1.75
C VAL A 56 2.61 9.12 1.93
N LEU A 57 1.38 8.88 1.49
CA LEU A 57 0.25 9.76 1.72
C LEU A 57 -0.51 9.36 2.99
N ALA A 58 -0.66 8.06 3.23
CA ALA A 58 -1.34 7.53 4.40
C ALA A 58 -0.95 6.08 4.70
N LYS A 59 -1.23 5.65 5.93
CA LYS A 59 -1.22 4.26 6.38
C LYS A 59 -2.50 3.98 7.16
N ALA A 60 -3.29 3.02 6.72
CA ALA A 60 -4.48 2.58 7.44
C ALA A 60 -4.17 1.28 8.19
N PHE A 61 -4.00 1.38 9.51
CA PHE A 61 -3.59 0.26 10.35
C PHE A 61 -4.75 -0.67 10.68
N VAL A 62 -4.49 -1.97 10.62
CA VAL A 62 -5.38 -3.03 11.09
C VAL A 62 -5.24 -3.18 12.63
N PRO A 63 -6.29 -3.60 13.37
CA PRO A 63 -6.16 -3.85 14.81
C PRO A 63 -5.04 -4.85 15.14
N LYS A 64 -4.32 -4.64 16.25
CA LYS A 64 -3.20 -5.51 16.68
C LYS A 64 -3.58 -6.99 16.86
N SER A 65 -4.85 -7.26 17.17
CA SER A 65 -5.37 -8.62 17.34
C SER A 65 -5.58 -9.37 16.02
N VAL A 66 -5.39 -8.70 14.88
CA VAL A 66 -5.57 -9.26 13.54
C VAL A 66 -4.23 -9.22 12.82
N GLN A 67 -3.80 -10.39 12.34
CA GLN A 67 -2.65 -10.51 11.45
C GLN A 67 -3.16 -10.81 10.05
N LEU A 68 -2.70 -10.04 9.07
CA LEU A 68 -3.07 -10.27 7.69
C LEU A 68 -2.29 -11.47 7.12
N PRO A 69 -2.96 -12.35 6.36
CA PRO A 69 -2.27 -13.37 5.59
C PRO A 69 -1.51 -12.71 4.43
N THR A 70 -0.49 -13.40 3.91
CA THR A 70 0.15 -13.00 2.66
C THR A 70 -0.90 -13.03 1.54
N SER A 71 -1.11 -11.90 0.87
CA SER A 71 -2.01 -11.79 -0.28
C SER A 71 -1.24 -11.84 -1.60
N PHE A 72 -1.92 -12.28 -2.65
CA PHE A 72 -1.40 -12.30 -4.02
C PHE A 72 -2.11 -11.23 -4.85
N HIS A 73 -3.29 -11.53 -5.36
CA HIS A 73 -4.02 -10.62 -6.23
C HIS A 73 -5.07 -9.78 -5.50
N GLY A 74 -5.30 -8.58 -6.01
CA GLY A 74 -6.38 -7.69 -5.58
C GLY A 74 -6.98 -6.89 -6.74
N ILE A 75 -8.18 -6.36 -6.55
CA ILE A 75 -8.80 -5.44 -7.49
C ILE A 75 -9.43 -4.26 -6.75
N PHE A 76 -9.25 -3.06 -7.28
CA PHE A 76 -10.04 -1.90 -6.90
C PHE A 76 -11.21 -1.75 -7.87
N GLN A 77 -12.42 -1.68 -7.33
CA GLN A 77 -13.64 -1.48 -8.11
C GLN A 77 -14.38 -0.25 -7.58
N THR A 78 -14.72 0.65 -8.50
CA THR A 78 -15.65 1.75 -8.23
C THR A 78 -17.09 1.24 -8.29
N ILE A 79 -17.96 1.78 -7.44
CA ILE A 79 -19.40 1.51 -7.44
C ILE A 79 -20.07 2.34 -8.53
#